data_AF-A0AAX4ABY7-F1
#
_entry.id   AF-A0AAX4ABY7-F1
#
_cell.length_a   1.000
_cell.length_b   1.000
_cell.length_c   1.000
_cell.angle_alpha   90.00
_cell.angle_beta   90.00
_cell.angle_gamma   90.00
#
_symmetry.space_group_name_H-M   'P 1'
#
loop_
_entity.id
_entity.type
_entity.pdbx_description
1 polymer ?
#
loop_
_entity_poly.entity_id
_entity_poly.type
_entity_poly.pdbx_seq_one_letter_code
_entity_poly.pdbx_strand_id
1 'polypeptide(L)'
;MDYLIDSDWNYALLNRNEERAQINDKVDQCHLAKNVSLSEIDRAIKCNLLNPQSETILHELKKLNLEIVRHEEAKSIDLTAKGVNKYTTLRQYFPKEEYIAFGNDDNDVQLLRHAELSIAVGSNQALDFADIHLTEKEILRYLEKIK
;
A
#
# COMPACT_ATOMS: atom_id res chain seq x y z
N MET A 1 5.11 18.37 -8.10
CA MET A 1 4.71 17.00 -7.72
C MET A 1 4.23 17.04 -6.29
N ASP A 2 3.06 16.46 -6.03
CA ASP A 2 2.57 16.25 -4.67
C ASP A 2 3.02 14.87 -4.20
N TYR A 3 3.34 14.74 -2.92
CA TYR A 3 3.94 13.52 -2.38
C TYR A 3 3.68 13.36 -0.89
N LEU A 4 3.72 12.10 -0.45
CA LEU A 4 3.95 11.68 0.91
C LEU A 4 5.20 10.79 0.92
N ILE A 5 6.17 11.10 1.77
CA ILE A 5 7.39 10.29 1.91
C ILE A 5 7.56 9.93 3.38
N ASP A 6 7.57 8.64 3.66
CA ASP A 6 7.75 8.09 5.00
C ASP A 6 9.25 7.86 5.26
N SER A 7 9.70 8.29 6.43
CA SER A 7 11.01 7.94 7.01
C SER A 7 10.82 6.95 8.17
N ASP A 8 11.88 6.67 8.92
CA ASP A 8 11.87 5.79 10.10
C ASP A 8 10.85 6.23 11.17
N TRP A 9 10.53 7.53 11.24
CA TRP A 9 9.52 8.06 12.17
C TRP A 9 8.76 9.26 11.60
N ASN A 10 9.48 10.27 11.14
CA ASN A 10 8.89 11.47 10.54
C ASN A 10 8.47 11.21 9.09
N TYR A 11 7.76 12.18 8.52
CA TYR A 11 7.31 12.12 7.14
C TYR A 11 7.47 13.48 6.48
N ALA A 12 7.54 13.51 5.14
CA ALA A 12 7.44 14.75 4.37
C ALA A 12 6.17 14.67 3.51
N LEU A 13 5.26 15.62 3.74
CA LEU A 13 3.99 15.71 3.02
C LEU A 13 3.87 17.07 2.34
N LEU A 14 3.77 17.04 1.02
CA LEU A 14 3.36 18.17 0.21
C LEU A 14 2.15 17.75 -0.63
N ASN A 15 0.95 18.16 -0.19
CA ASN A 15 -0.29 17.95 -0.92
C ASN A 15 -0.98 19.28 -1.17
N ARG A 16 -0.96 19.76 -2.41
CA ARG A 16 -1.54 21.05 -2.80
C ARG A 16 -3.00 20.92 -3.23
N ASN A 17 -3.50 19.69 -3.41
CA ASN A 17 -4.86 19.43 -3.87
C ASN A 17 -5.53 18.32 -3.04
N GLU A 18 -5.96 18.70 -1.83
CA GLU A 18 -6.62 17.79 -0.88
C GLU A 18 -7.94 17.21 -1.42
N GLU A 19 -8.67 17.98 -2.23
CA GLU A 19 -9.90 17.48 -2.87
C GLU A 19 -9.62 16.25 -3.74
N ARG A 20 -8.43 16.20 -4.37
CA ARG A 20 -8.05 15.13 -5.28
C ARG A 20 -7.29 13.99 -4.57
N ALA A 21 -6.50 14.30 -3.56
CA ALA A 21 -5.84 13.32 -2.70
C ALA A 21 -6.24 13.55 -1.24
N GLN A 22 -7.22 12.79 -0.75
CA GLN A 22 -7.75 12.90 0.62
C GLN A 22 -6.88 12.11 1.61
N ILE A 23 -5.69 12.63 1.88
CA ILE A 23 -4.66 11.96 2.70
C ILE A 23 -4.22 12.79 3.91
N ASN A 24 -4.42 14.11 3.92
CA ASN A 24 -3.85 14.96 4.99
C ASN A 24 -4.38 14.56 6.37
N ASP A 25 -5.65 14.19 6.49
CA ASP A 25 -6.28 13.79 7.76
C ASP A 25 -6.07 12.29 8.09
N LYS A 26 -5.39 11.55 7.22
CA LYS A 26 -5.10 10.11 7.41
C LYS A 26 -3.67 9.86 7.86
N VAL A 27 -2.77 10.83 7.68
CA VAL A 27 -1.36 10.72 8.06
C VAL A 27 -1.17 11.24 9.47
N ASP A 28 -0.44 10.48 10.29
CA ASP A 28 -0.08 10.87 11.66
C ASP A 28 -1.27 11.34 12.51
N GLN A 29 -2.37 10.58 12.51
CA GLN A 29 -3.61 10.92 13.22
C GLN A 29 -3.42 11.06 14.74
N CYS A 30 -2.38 10.42 15.29
CA CYS A 30 -2.03 10.53 16.70
C CYS A 30 -1.06 11.68 17.01
N HIS A 31 -0.60 12.41 15.99
CA HIS A 31 0.35 13.52 16.11
C HIS A 31 1.62 13.15 16.88
N LEU A 32 2.16 11.96 16.61
CA LEU A 32 3.38 11.44 17.25
C LEU A 32 4.62 11.67 16.39
N ALA A 33 4.44 11.90 15.09
CA ALA A 33 5.50 12.22 14.14
C ALA A 33 5.53 13.72 13.83
N LYS A 34 6.40 14.12 12.91
CA LYS A 34 6.46 15.48 12.39
C LYS A 34 6.46 15.46 10.87
N ASN A 35 5.68 16.36 10.27
CA ASN A 35 5.86 16.73 8.87
C ASN A 35 7.11 17.60 8.73
N VAL A 36 8.18 17.04 8.17
CA VAL A 36 9.48 17.68 7.96
C VAL A 36 9.65 18.06 6.48
N SER A 37 10.62 18.92 6.17
CA SER A 37 10.93 19.21 4.77
C SER A 37 11.50 17.97 4.08
N LEU A 38 11.33 17.88 2.76
CA LEU A 38 11.88 16.78 1.97
C LEU A 38 13.40 16.63 2.13
N SER A 39 14.13 17.74 2.30
CA SER A 39 15.58 17.73 2.53
C SER A 39 16.00 17.14 3.88
N GLU A 40 15.07 17.01 4.83
CA GLU A 40 15.33 16.38 6.13
C GLU A 40 15.08 14.86 6.09
N ILE A 41 14.53 14.33 4.99
CA ILE A 41 14.38 12.90 4.78
C ILE A 41 15.70 12.32 4.27
N ASP A 42 16.52 11.82 5.19
CA ASP A 42 17.78 11.13 4.86
C ASP A 42 17.54 9.70 4.37
N ARG A 43 16.54 9.01 4.96
CA ARG A 43 16.19 7.64 4.63
C ARG A 43 14.70 7.50 4.35
N ALA A 44 14.35 7.42 3.07
CA ALA A 44 12.97 7.13 2.66
C ALA A 44 12.69 5.62 2.74
N ILE A 45 11.59 5.26 3.39
CA ILE A 45 11.06 3.89 3.46
C ILE A 45 10.04 3.65 2.35
N LYS A 46 9.14 4.61 2.16
CA LYS A 46 8.08 4.59 1.15
C LYS A 46 7.89 5.99 0.59
N CYS A 47 7.65 6.08 -0.72
CA CYS A 47 7.20 7.30 -1.36
C CYS A 47 5.86 7.04 -2.05
N ASN A 48 4.85 7.83 -1.71
CA ASN A 48 3.60 7.89 -2.45
C ASN A 48 3.57 9.17 -3.27
N LEU A 49 3.51 9.03 -4.59
CA LEU A 49 3.29 10.14 -5.50
C LEU A 49 1.78 10.39 -5.61
N LEU A 50 1.37 11.57 -5.18
CA LEU A 50 -0.03 11.98 -5.14
C LEU A 50 -0.39 12.65 -6.47
N ASN A 51 -1.52 12.26 -7.04
CA ASN A 51 -2.06 12.86 -8.27
C ASN A 51 -1.03 12.93 -9.42
N PRO A 52 -0.36 11.84 -9.82
CA PRO A 52 0.55 11.87 -10.95
C PRO A 52 -0.23 12.21 -12.23
N GLN A 53 0.16 13.26 -12.94
CA GLN A 53 -0.57 13.76 -14.11
C GLN A 53 -0.14 13.13 -15.44
N SER A 54 0.91 12.30 -15.44
CA SER A 54 1.57 11.88 -16.68
C SER A 54 2.02 10.44 -16.64
N GLU A 55 1.62 9.66 -17.65
CA GLU A 55 2.12 8.30 -17.91
C GLU A 55 3.64 8.26 -18.14
N THR A 56 4.23 9.39 -18.57
CA THR A 56 5.69 9.51 -18.71
C THR A 56 6.40 9.30 -17.37
N ILE A 57 5.80 9.71 -16.26
CA ILE A 57 6.37 9.49 -14.91
C ILE A 57 6.49 8.00 -14.65
N LEU A 58 5.43 7.22 -14.92
CA LEU A 58 5.45 5.78 -14.72
C LEU A 58 6.49 5.10 -15.62
N HIS A 59 6.66 5.57 -16.85
CA HIS A 59 7.68 5.06 -17.76
C HIS A 59 9.11 5.30 -17.23
N GLU A 60 9.41 6.49 -16.69
CA GLU A 60 10.72 6.78 -16.10
C GLU A 60 10.94 6.00 -14.80
N LEU A 61 9.92 5.91 -13.94
CA LEU A 61 10.02 5.15 -12.69
C LEU A 61 10.32 3.67 -12.93
N LYS A 62 9.74 3.07 -13.97
CA LYS A 62 10.01 1.67 -14.38
C LYS A 62 11.48 1.41 -14.76
N LYS A 63 12.28 2.45 -15.04
CA LYS A 63 13.72 2.32 -15.29
C LYS A 63 14.54 2.22 -14.00
N LEU A 64 13.93 2.55 -12.86
CA LEU A 64 14.57 2.51 -11.54
C LEU A 64 14.38 1.13 -10.89
N ASN A 65 15.26 0.81 -9.94
CA ASN A 65 15.20 -0.45 -9.19
C ASN A 65 14.21 -0.34 -8.02
N LEU A 66 12.93 -0.18 -8.34
CA LEU A 66 11.84 0.05 -7.39
C LEU A 66 10.72 -1.00 -7.54
N GLU A 67 9.97 -1.21 -6.48
CA GLU A 67 8.63 -1.78 -6.56
C GLU A 67 7.65 -0.62 -6.78
N ILE A 68 6.71 -0.79 -7.72
CA ILE A 68 5.79 0.28 -8.14
C ILE A 68 4.38 -0.28 -8.12
N VAL A 69 3.53 0.26 -7.26
CA VAL A 69 2.10 -0.08 -7.18
C VAL A 69 1.27 1.15 -7.54
N ARG A 70 0.46 1.04 -8.60
CA ARG A 70 -0.44 2.11 -9.02
C ARG A 70 -1.83 1.84 -8.46
N HIS A 71 -2.39 2.84 -7.79
CA HIS A 71 -3.73 2.81 -7.23
C HIS A 71 -4.64 3.68 -8.08
N GLU A 72 -5.46 3.07 -8.94
CA GLU A 72 -6.30 3.81 -9.89
C GLU A 72 -7.38 4.63 -9.18
N GLU A 73 -8.05 4.04 -8.17
CA GLU A 73 -9.11 4.72 -7.42
C GLU A 73 -8.56 5.90 -6.61
N ALA A 74 -7.46 5.67 -5.89
CA ALA A 74 -6.80 6.68 -5.07
C ALA A 74 -5.96 7.68 -5.89
N LYS A 75 -5.82 7.47 -7.21
CA LYS A 75 -4.99 8.29 -8.12
C LYS A 75 -3.59 8.54 -7.55
N SER A 76 -2.96 7.48 -7.07
CA SER A 76 -1.63 7.55 -6.46
C SER A 76 -0.72 6.44 -6.95
N ILE A 77 0.58 6.63 -6.79
CA ILE A 77 1.60 5.61 -7.07
C ILE A 77 2.45 5.43 -5.84
N ASP A 78 2.46 4.22 -5.31
CA ASP A 78 3.36 3.79 -4.25
C ASP A 78 4.69 3.32 -4.85
N LEU A 79 5.78 3.78 -4.24
CA LEU A 79 7.16 3.43 -4.56
C LEU A 79 7.83 2.91 -3.29
N THR A 80 8.37 1.70 -3.37
CA THR A 80 9.24 1.12 -2.35
C THR A 80 10.51 0.57 -3.00
N ALA A 81 11.50 0.21 -2.19
CA ALA A 81 12.66 -0.50 -2.70
C ALA A 81 12.23 -1.81 -3.36
N LYS A 82 12.91 -2.21 -4.45
CA LYS A 82 12.58 -3.45 -5.16
C LYS A 82 12.56 -4.65 -4.22
N GLY A 83 11.51 -5.46 -4.33
CA GLY A 83 11.34 -6.64 -3.49
C GLY A 83 10.91 -6.34 -2.06
N VAL A 84 10.51 -5.10 -1.74
CA VAL A 84 9.88 -4.74 -0.47
C VAL A 84 8.37 -4.66 -0.67
N ASN A 85 7.66 -5.73 -0.28
CA ASN A 85 6.20 -5.80 -0.24
C ASN A 85 5.73 -6.72 0.91
N LYS A 86 4.40 -6.83 1.10
CA LYS A 86 3.80 -7.65 2.18
C LYS A 86 4.20 -9.14 2.08
N TYR A 87 4.19 -9.70 0.87
CA TYR A 87 4.54 -11.10 0.63
C TYR A 87 6.00 -11.43 0.94
N THR A 88 6.92 -10.63 0.41
CA THR A 88 8.37 -10.80 0.62
C THR A 88 8.76 -10.64 2.08
N THR A 89 8.15 -9.67 2.78
CA THR A 89 8.27 -9.53 4.24
C THR A 89 7.80 -10.80 4.95
N LEU A 90 6.62 -11.33 4.61
CA LEU A 90 6.10 -12.55 5.22
C LEU A 90 7.02 -13.75 4.96
N ARG A 91 7.52 -13.94 3.73
CA ARG A 91 8.46 -15.02 3.39
C ARG A 91 9.82 -14.88 4.09
N GLN A 92 10.25 -13.66 4.40
CA GLN A 92 11.50 -13.44 5.14
C GLN A 92 11.41 -13.98 6.57
N TYR A 93 10.27 -13.79 7.25
CA TYR A 93 10.08 -14.23 8.63
C TYR A 93 9.48 -15.63 8.75
N PHE A 94 8.67 -16.04 7.79
CA PHE A 94 7.94 -17.31 7.75
C PHE A 94 8.15 -18.00 6.39
N PRO A 95 9.35 -18.50 6.10
CA PRO A 95 9.73 -18.93 4.74
C PRO A 95 8.91 -20.11 4.22
N LYS A 96 8.42 -20.98 5.11
CA LYS A 96 7.75 -22.24 4.75
C LYS A 96 6.32 -22.36 5.24
N GLU A 97 5.85 -21.41 6.04
CA GLU A 97 4.50 -21.50 6.60
C GLU A 97 3.46 -21.26 5.51
N GLU A 98 2.44 -22.10 5.48
CA GLU A 98 1.20 -21.81 4.76
C GLU A 98 0.39 -20.80 5.57
N TYR A 99 -0.44 -20.02 4.88
CA TYR A 99 -1.16 -18.93 5.52
C TYR A 99 -2.46 -18.59 4.78
N ILE A 100 -3.43 -18.14 5.56
CA ILE A 100 -4.64 -17.50 5.10
C ILE A 100 -4.40 -15.99 5.13
N ALA A 101 -4.74 -15.28 4.05
CA ALA A 101 -4.56 -13.84 3.97
C ALA A 101 -5.87 -13.13 3.65
N PHE A 102 -6.09 -12.02 4.36
CA PHE A 102 -7.14 -11.05 4.07
C PHE A 102 -6.47 -9.82 3.45
N GLY A 103 -7.05 -9.31 2.36
CA GLY A 103 -6.57 -8.11 1.68
C GLY A 103 -7.73 -7.28 1.16
N ASN A 104 -7.53 -5.98 1.04
CA ASN A 104 -8.56 -5.03 0.59
C ASN A 104 -8.03 -4.03 -0.45
N ASP A 105 -6.72 -4.03 -0.71
CA ASP A 105 -6.05 -3.01 -1.51
C ASP A 105 -5.06 -3.62 -2.52
N ASP A 106 -4.61 -2.83 -3.50
CA ASP A 106 -3.73 -3.28 -4.58
C ASP A 106 -2.37 -3.79 -4.04
N ASN A 107 -1.91 -3.26 -2.92
CA ASN A 107 -0.66 -3.71 -2.28
C ASN A 107 -0.77 -5.10 -1.62
N ASP A 108 -1.97 -5.67 -1.53
CA ASP A 108 -2.23 -7.03 -1.02
C ASP A 108 -2.12 -8.10 -2.10
N VAL A 109 -2.13 -7.73 -3.39
CA VAL A 109 -2.18 -8.67 -4.52
C VAL A 109 -1.14 -9.78 -4.40
N GLN A 110 0.13 -9.43 -4.14
CA GLN A 110 1.20 -10.43 -4.02
C GLN A 110 1.03 -11.32 -2.79
N LEU A 111 0.51 -10.79 -1.68
CA LEU A 111 0.27 -11.55 -0.47
C LEU A 111 -0.83 -12.59 -0.68
N LEU A 112 -1.93 -12.18 -1.33
CA LEU A 112 -3.10 -13.03 -1.58
C LEU A 112 -2.82 -14.10 -2.63
N ARG A 113 -2.08 -13.78 -3.71
CA ARG A 113 -1.76 -14.77 -4.76
C ARG A 113 -0.95 -15.97 -4.29
N HIS A 114 -0.27 -15.85 -3.15
CA HIS A 114 0.57 -16.91 -2.59
C HIS A 114 0.00 -17.47 -1.28
N ALA A 115 -1.19 -17.03 -0.87
CA ALA A 115 -1.89 -17.59 0.29
C ALA A 115 -2.46 -18.97 -0.06
N GLU A 116 -2.57 -19.84 0.94
CA GLU A 116 -3.31 -21.11 0.80
C GLU A 116 -4.80 -20.84 0.61
N LEU A 117 -5.30 -19.81 1.29
CA LEU A 117 -6.64 -19.27 1.11
C LEU A 117 -6.57 -17.75 1.10
N SER A 118 -7.01 -17.18 0.00
CA SER A 118 -7.03 -15.74 -0.24
C SER A 118 -8.44 -15.17 -0.06
N ILE A 119 -8.55 -14.10 0.72
CA ILE A 119 -9.83 -13.48 1.06
C ILE A 119 -9.77 -11.99 0.73
N ALA A 120 -10.54 -11.59 -0.27
CA ALA A 120 -10.73 -10.19 -0.61
C ALA A 120 -11.83 -9.58 0.26
N VAL A 121 -11.53 -8.43 0.87
CA VAL A 121 -12.46 -7.64 1.66
C VAL A 121 -12.83 -6.38 0.88
N GLY A 122 -14.13 -6.17 0.67
CA GLY A 122 -14.65 -5.03 -0.09
C GLY A 122 -14.80 -5.35 -1.57
N SER A 123 -14.60 -4.34 -2.41
CA SER A 123 -14.91 -4.39 -3.85
C SER A 123 -13.75 -3.98 -4.76
N ASN A 124 -12.51 -4.05 -4.26
CA ASN A 124 -11.35 -3.71 -5.07
C ASN A 124 -11.15 -4.78 -6.16
N GLN A 125 -11.32 -4.37 -7.42
CA GLN A 125 -11.23 -5.23 -8.60
C GLN A 125 -9.84 -5.86 -8.78
N ALA A 126 -8.78 -5.25 -8.24
CA ALA A 126 -7.45 -5.83 -8.26
C ALA A 126 -7.41 -7.19 -7.54
N LEU A 127 -8.37 -7.45 -6.65
CA LEU A 127 -8.48 -8.65 -5.83
C LEU A 127 -9.58 -9.63 -6.31
N ASP A 128 -10.12 -9.44 -7.53
CA ASP A 128 -11.14 -10.32 -8.10
C ASP A 128 -10.70 -11.80 -8.23
N PHE A 129 -9.39 -12.05 -8.17
CA PHE A 129 -8.82 -13.40 -8.21
C PHE A 129 -8.90 -14.16 -6.88
N ALA A 130 -9.29 -13.50 -5.78
CA ALA A 130 -9.30 -14.12 -4.45
C ALA A 130 -10.33 -15.28 -4.38
N ASP A 131 -10.05 -16.27 -3.53
CA ASP A 131 -10.90 -17.46 -3.38
C ASP A 131 -12.26 -17.11 -2.77
N ILE A 132 -12.29 -16.11 -1.88
CA ILE A 132 -13.48 -15.67 -1.16
C ILE A 132 -13.55 -14.15 -1.16
N HIS A 133 -14.74 -13.61 -1.42
CA HIS A 133 -15.05 -12.20 -1.31
C HIS A 133 -15.99 -11.95 -0.13
N LEU A 134 -15.59 -11.05 0.77
CA LEU A 134 -16.35 -10.67 1.95
C LEU A 134 -16.54 -9.15 1.99
N THR A 135 -17.63 -8.72 2.59
CA THR A 135 -17.74 -7.36 3.11
C THR A 135 -17.11 -7.27 4.50
N GLU A 136 -16.74 -6.06 4.95
CA GLU A 136 -16.19 -5.84 6.30
C GLU A 136 -17.09 -6.42 7.41
N LYS A 137 -18.41 -6.36 7.23
CA LYS A 137 -19.40 -6.86 8.19
C LYS A 137 -19.40 -8.38 8.30
N GLU A 138 -18.91 -9.08 7.27
CA GLU A 138 -18.91 -10.54 7.20
C GLU A 138 -17.64 -11.16 7.79
N ILE A 139 -16.57 -10.36 7.97
CA ILE A 139 -15.26 -10.84 8.47
C ILE A 139 -15.42 -11.58 9.79
N LEU A 140 -16.08 -10.98 10.80
CA LEU A 140 -16.22 -11.60 12.12
C LEU A 140 -16.93 -12.96 12.04
N ARG A 141 -18.05 -13.01 11.31
CA ARG A 141 -18.82 -14.25 11.11
C ARG A 141 -18.01 -15.30 10.35
N TYR A 142 -17.13 -14.88 9.44
CA TYR A 142 -16.27 -15.78 8.70
C TYR A 142 -15.16 -16.35 9.60
N LEU A 143 -14.52 -15.50 10.42
CA LEU A 143 -13.48 -15.92 11.37
C LEU A 143 -13.99 -16.94 12.39
N GLU A 144 -15.26 -16.87 12.78
CA GLU A 144 -15.89 -17.87 13.66
C GLU A 144 -16.03 -19.25 13.02
N LYS A 145 -16.04 -19.36 11.68
CA LYS A 145 -16.21 -20.64 10.96
C LYS A 145 -14.90 -21.35 10.65
N ILE A 146 -13.79 -20.63 10.62
CA ILE A 146 -12.46 -21.16 10.27
C ILE A 146 -11.61 -21.50 11.50
N LYS A 147 -12.17 -21.34 12.71
CA LYS A 147 -11.64 -21.89 13.95
C LYS A 147 -11.99 -23.37 14.07
#